data_AF-A0A165RS77-F1
#
_entry.id   AF-A0A165RS77-F1
#
_cell.length_a   1.000
_cell.length_b   1.000
_cell.length_c   1.000
_cell.angle_alpha   90.00
_cell.angle_beta   90.00
_cell.angle_gamma   90.00
#
_symmetry.space_group_name_H-M   'P 1'
#
loop_
_entity.id
_entity.type
_entity.pdbx_description
1 polymer ?
#
loop_
_entity_poly.entity_id
_entity_poly.type
_entity_poly.pdbx_seq_one_letter_code
_entity_poly.pdbx_strand_id
1 'polypeptide(L)'
;MDPKELQQLKAGIQKARKQEVNFAYSPNKNPKEDDALMIHPRKKPKMLLVAVKKETQNPKSMCGVVTIKSKEMTIECVGKPPTQGLIKMMRKFLISQKLNFKIHVKDEEGNTVHSDHAEEEGAETPDHMLDTFSHETDEVSDSGSDEAFTDEELAASGESLEDTEDDEDTSAEDAAAAAAEDAAQEEILRDKLTSILAALTHKVEKALGKDEEYDGKLRQQLAAVEASVNALDDPGTQSGVKAMLALLAQAPTPEKVDQKEVFAAIKEFQVQRANVETEIGSLLAKLKAHSDPRMQLIQAKGPSQALTGAASVLQGNLDAVLAGLKDWGAADPKQKVAVAKKLSASITTLNKHMASDKLIDLLEKNPLGVTVSIKKPIEAALKDIEQKISI
;
A
#
# COMPACT_ATOMS: atom_id res chain seq x y z
N MET A 1 -26.30 17.40 1.72
CA MET A 1 -25.97 18.74 2.24
C MET A 1 -27.25 19.32 2.79
N ASP A 2 -27.22 19.94 3.96
CA ASP A 2 -28.42 20.39 4.65
C ASP A 2 -29.03 21.65 3.99
N PRO A 3 -30.37 21.86 4.03
CA PRO A 3 -31.00 23.01 3.37
C PRO A 3 -30.44 24.36 3.84
N LYS A 4 -30.03 24.44 5.11
CA LYS A 4 -29.40 25.62 5.73
C LYS A 4 -28.00 25.90 5.19
N GLU A 5 -27.26 24.86 4.83
CA GLU A 5 -25.90 24.96 4.31
C GLU A 5 -25.93 25.37 2.83
N LEU A 6 -26.84 24.79 2.05
CA LEU A 6 -27.09 25.19 0.67
C LEU A 6 -27.54 26.66 0.57
N GLN A 7 -28.32 27.14 1.55
CA GLN A 7 -28.68 28.57 1.66
C GLN A 7 -27.48 29.45 1.99
N GLN A 8 -26.60 29.02 2.92
CA GLN A 8 -25.35 29.72 3.23
C GLN A 8 -24.39 29.77 2.03
N LEU A 9 -24.23 28.66 1.29
CA LEU A 9 -23.41 28.59 0.09
C LEU A 9 -23.91 29.56 -0.98
N LYS A 10 -25.23 29.60 -1.25
CA LYS A 10 -25.85 30.55 -2.19
C LYS A 10 -25.66 32.00 -1.74
N ALA A 11 -25.80 32.30 -0.44
CA ALA A 11 -25.54 33.62 0.11
C ALA A 11 -24.05 34.03 0.07
N GLY A 12 -23.13 33.05 0.18
CA GLY A 12 -21.69 33.24 -0.03
C GLY A 12 -21.37 33.59 -1.48
N ILE A 13 -21.92 32.84 -2.43
CA ILE A 13 -21.77 33.07 -3.89
C ILE A 13 -22.36 34.43 -4.31
N GLN A 14 -23.50 34.84 -3.75
CA GLN A 14 -24.05 36.19 -4.00
C GLN A 14 -23.14 37.32 -3.48
N LYS A 15 -22.32 37.07 -2.45
CA LYS A 15 -21.32 38.03 -1.95
C LYS A 15 -20.03 37.99 -2.75
N ALA A 16 -19.59 36.80 -3.18
CA ALA A 16 -18.46 36.57 -4.09
C ALA A 16 -18.61 37.24 -5.47
N ARG A 17 -19.86 37.61 -5.85
CA ARG A 17 -20.18 38.40 -7.04
C ARG A 17 -20.10 39.92 -6.85
N LYS A 18 -19.93 40.41 -5.62
CA LYS A 18 -19.85 41.85 -5.28
C LYS A 18 -18.48 42.26 -4.75
N GLN A 19 -17.80 41.33 -4.11
CA GLN A 19 -16.49 41.49 -3.50
C GLN A 19 -15.81 40.13 -3.46
N GLU A 20 -14.50 40.15 -3.31
CA GLU A 20 -13.70 38.95 -3.08
C GLU A 20 -14.04 38.35 -1.70
N VAL A 21 -14.07 37.03 -1.61
CA VAL A 21 -14.42 36.32 -0.36
C VAL A 21 -13.54 35.11 -0.14
N ASN A 22 -13.27 34.79 1.13
CA ASN A 22 -12.49 33.62 1.49
C ASN A 22 -13.32 32.34 1.34
N PHE A 23 -12.68 31.27 0.88
CA PHE A 23 -13.29 29.93 0.80
C PHE A 23 -12.38 28.84 1.37
N ALA A 24 -12.96 27.69 1.68
CA ALA A 24 -12.27 26.42 1.82
C ALA A 24 -13.14 25.28 1.28
N TYR A 25 -12.49 24.27 0.68
CA TYR A 25 -13.10 23.07 0.12
C TYR A 25 -12.34 21.83 0.57
N SER A 26 -13.05 20.76 0.88
CA SER A 26 -12.50 19.42 1.04
C SER A 26 -13.52 18.40 0.51
N PRO A 27 -13.11 17.42 -0.30
CA PRO A 27 -13.97 16.31 -0.66
C PRO A 27 -14.15 15.37 0.54
N ASN A 28 -15.30 14.72 0.64
CA ASN A 28 -15.47 13.67 1.65
C ASN A 28 -14.63 12.43 1.28
N LYS A 29 -14.28 11.60 2.27
CA LYS A 29 -13.65 10.29 2.05
C LYS A 29 -14.69 9.24 1.59
N ASN A 30 -15.96 9.41 1.97
CA ASN A 30 -17.06 8.51 1.62
C ASN A 30 -17.86 9.06 0.43
N PRO A 31 -17.98 8.35 -0.71
CA PRO A 31 -18.72 8.81 -1.89
C PRO A 31 -20.26 8.79 -1.74
N LYS A 32 -20.76 8.62 -0.51
CA LYS A 32 -22.18 8.67 -0.13
C LYS A 32 -22.53 9.89 0.71
N GLU A 33 -21.53 10.65 1.14
CA GLU A 33 -21.67 11.88 1.91
C GLU A 33 -21.27 13.07 1.02
N ASP A 34 -21.84 14.25 1.25
CA ASP A 34 -21.50 15.44 0.48
C ASP A 34 -20.09 15.97 0.82
N ASP A 35 -19.46 16.63 -0.15
CA ASP A 35 -18.26 17.42 0.07
C ASP A 35 -18.57 18.73 0.82
N ALA A 36 -17.65 19.20 1.66
CA ALA A 36 -17.81 20.46 2.39
C ALA A 36 -17.18 21.63 1.62
N LEU A 37 -17.99 22.62 1.26
CA LEU A 37 -17.58 23.89 0.64
C LEU A 37 -18.08 25.08 1.48
N MET A 38 -17.18 25.74 2.20
CA MET A 38 -17.48 26.94 2.97
C MET A 38 -16.98 28.20 2.26
N ILE A 39 -17.86 29.20 2.12
CA ILE A 39 -17.54 30.53 1.56
C ILE A 39 -17.97 31.59 2.58
N HIS A 40 -17.06 32.48 3.01
CA HIS A 40 -17.37 33.48 4.03
C HIS A 40 -16.53 34.77 3.90
N PRO A 41 -17.16 35.97 3.82
CA PRO A 41 -16.46 37.23 3.54
C PRO A 41 -15.53 37.72 4.65
N ARG A 42 -15.76 37.32 5.92
CA ARG A 42 -15.03 37.86 7.10
C ARG A 42 -14.20 36.84 7.89
N LYS A 43 -14.17 35.56 7.48
CA LYS A 43 -13.38 34.51 8.16
C LYS A 43 -12.11 34.27 7.34
N LYS A 44 -10.94 34.15 7.97
CA LYS A 44 -9.66 33.91 7.26
C LYS A 44 -9.68 32.50 6.61
N PRO A 45 -9.06 32.28 5.43
CA PRO A 45 -9.06 30.97 4.75
C PRO A 45 -8.60 29.82 5.65
N LYS A 46 -7.54 30.03 6.44
CA LYS A 46 -7.02 29.04 7.40
C LYS A 46 -8.05 28.61 8.48
N MET A 47 -9.00 29.47 8.86
CA MET A 47 -10.08 29.08 9.79
C MET A 47 -11.19 28.28 9.10
N LEU A 48 -11.51 28.64 7.85
CA LEU A 48 -12.47 27.87 7.05
C LEU A 48 -11.93 26.46 6.77
N LEU A 49 -10.63 26.34 6.49
CA LEU A 49 -9.94 25.07 6.30
C LEU A 49 -10.07 24.14 7.52
N VAL A 50 -9.92 24.66 8.74
CA VAL A 50 -10.09 23.86 9.97
C VAL A 50 -11.53 23.40 10.18
N ALA A 51 -12.52 24.26 9.89
CA ALA A 51 -13.93 23.88 9.97
C ALA A 51 -14.28 22.77 8.96
N VAL A 52 -13.91 22.98 7.69
CA VAL A 52 -14.11 22.03 6.58
C VAL A 52 -13.40 20.69 6.84
N LYS A 53 -12.17 20.69 7.36
CA LYS A 53 -11.47 19.44 7.74
C LYS A 53 -12.12 18.68 8.91
N LYS A 54 -12.74 19.40 9.85
CA LYS A 54 -13.49 18.77 10.95
C LYS A 54 -14.77 18.08 10.45
N GLU A 55 -15.33 18.58 9.36
CA GLU A 55 -16.56 18.09 8.74
C GLU A 55 -16.30 16.84 7.86
N THR A 56 -15.29 16.89 6.99
CA THR A 56 -15.01 15.79 6.02
C THR A 56 -14.02 14.73 6.50
N GLN A 57 -13.31 14.99 7.60
CA GLN A 57 -12.21 14.19 8.13
C GLN A 57 -11.07 13.90 7.11
N ASN A 58 -11.01 14.64 5.99
CA ASN A 58 -10.10 14.34 4.89
C ASN A 58 -8.85 15.25 4.93
N PRO A 59 -7.62 14.69 4.86
CA PRO A 59 -6.40 15.51 4.79
C PRO A 59 -6.30 16.33 3.49
N LYS A 60 -6.96 15.91 2.39
CA LYS A 60 -7.00 16.62 1.11
C LYS A 60 -8.00 17.77 1.17
N SER A 61 -7.53 18.98 0.91
CA SER A 61 -8.30 20.22 1.11
C SER A 61 -7.59 21.41 0.48
N MET A 62 -8.33 22.42 0.04
CA MET A 62 -7.81 23.70 -0.47
C MET A 62 -8.51 24.88 0.22
N CYS A 63 -7.82 26.01 0.33
CA CYS A 63 -8.42 27.27 0.77
C CYS A 63 -7.75 28.46 0.09
N GLY A 64 -8.45 29.58 0.02
CA GLY A 64 -7.95 30.80 -0.59
C GLY A 64 -9.03 31.86 -0.72
N VAL A 65 -8.92 32.66 -1.77
CA VAL A 65 -9.89 33.70 -2.15
C VAL A 65 -10.64 33.25 -3.42
N VAL A 66 -11.93 33.55 -3.50
CA VAL A 66 -12.76 33.33 -4.69
C VAL A 66 -13.46 34.62 -5.09
N THR A 67 -13.37 34.94 -6.39
CA THR A 67 -13.93 36.12 -7.02
C THR A 67 -14.76 35.68 -8.23
N ILE A 68 -16.07 35.96 -8.23
CA ILE A 68 -17.01 35.48 -9.26
C ILE A 68 -17.44 36.63 -10.17
N LYS A 69 -17.00 36.60 -11.43
CA LYS A 69 -17.40 37.56 -12.47
C LYS A 69 -18.39 36.88 -13.42
N SER A 70 -19.67 37.19 -13.27
CA SER A 70 -20.79 36.64 -14.06
C SER A 70 -20.89 35.10 -14.03
N LYS A 71 -20.23 34.39 -14.96
CA LYS A 71 -20.20 32.92 -15.12
C LYS A 71 -18.79 32.34 -14.90
N GLU A 72 -17.80 33.18 -14.66
CA GLU A 72 -16.41 32.80 -14.36
C GLU A 72 -16.16 32.91 -12.85
N MET A 73 -15.46 31.92 -12.31
CA MET A 73 -15.07 31.80 -10.91
C MET A 73 -13.54 31.71 -10.87
N THR A 74 -12.89 32.83 -10.54
CA THR A 74 -11.44 32.88 -10.31
C THR A 74 -11.17 32.46 -8.86
N ILE A 75 -10.24 31.53 -8.69
CA ILE A 75 -9.83 30.98 -7.40
C ILE A 75 -8.33 31.19 -7.25
N GLU A 76 -7.93 32.00 -6.27
CA GLU A 76 -6.55 32.28 -5.89
C GLU A 76 -6.26 31.50 -4.60
N CYS A 77 -5.42 30.47 -4.71
CA CYS A 77 -5.15 29.52 -3.62
C CYS A 77 -4.04 30.02 -2.70
N VAL A 78 -4.17 29.78 -1.40
CA VAL A 78 -3.15 30.15 -0.39
C VAL A 78 -2.42 28.89 0.09
N GLY A 79 -1.10 28.88 -0.07
CA GLY A 79 -0.23 27.71 0.08
C GLY A 79 -0.09 26.88 -1.21
N LYS A 80 0.21 25.58 -1.04
CA LYS A 80 0.50 24.66 -2.16
C LYS A 80 -0.63 24.67 -3.21
N PRO A 81 -0.33 24.72 -4.52
CA PRO A 81 -1.33 24.74 -5.57
C PRO A 81 -2.20 23.46 -5.51
N PRO A 82 -3.52 23.56 -5.74
CA PRO A 82 -4.41 22.41 -5.66
C PRO A 82 -4.16 21.46 -6.83
N THR A 83 -4.11 20.16 -6.55
CA THR A 83 -3.97 19.15 -7.61
C THR A 83 -5.19 19.14 -8.53
N GLN A 84 -4.99 18.85 -9.83
CA GLN A 84 -6.05 18.90 -10.84
C GLN A 84 -7.29 18.04 -10.46
N GLY A 85 -7.08 16.90 -9.80
CA GLY A 85 -8.16 16.06 -9.28
C GLY A 85 -9.03 16.74 -8.23
N LEU A 86 -8.47 17.61 -7.38
CA LEU A 86 -9.22 18.38 -6.39
C LEU A 86 -10.11 19.44 -7.07
N ILE A 87 -9.61 20.09 -8.12
CA ILE A 87 -10.37 21.04 -8.94
C ILE A 87 -11.52 20.32 -9.67
N LYS A 88 -11.26 19.12 -10.24
CA LYS A 88 -12.28 18.28 -10.89
C LYS A 88 -13.38 17.84 -9.90
N MET A 89 -13.03 17.46 -8.66
CA MET A 89 -14.01 17.13 -7.61
C MET A 89 -14.86 18.36 -7.22
N MET A 90 -14.22 19.52 -6.98
CA MET A 90 -14.92 20.76 -6.66
C MET A 90 -15.89 21.19 -7.78
N ARG A 91 -15.53 20.99 -9.05
CA ARG A 91 -16.44 21.24 -10.19
C ARG A 91 -17.64 20.28 -10.17
N LYS A 92 -17.41 18.99 -9.93
CA LYS A 92 -18.48 17.98 -9.83
C LYS A 92 -19.46 18.32 -8.70
N PHE A 93 -18.96 18.81 -7.57
CA PHE A 93 -19.78 19.30 -6.46
C PHE A 93 -20.59 20.55 -6.83
N LEU A 94 -19.97 21.57 -7.44
CA LEU A 94 -20.71 22.76 -7.89
C LEU A 94 -21.82 22.40 -8.90
N ILE A 95 -21.53 21.49 -9.84
CA ILE A 95 -22.53 20.99 -10.81
C ILE A 95 -23.68 20.25 -10.10
N SER A 96 -23.41 19.39 -9.10
CA SER A 96 -24.48 18.69 -8.37
C SER A 96 -25.38 19.66 -7.59
N GLN A 97 -24.82 20.75 -7.05
CA GLN A 97 -25.56 21.86 -6.44
C GLN A 97 -26.24 22.82 -7.45
N LYS A 98 -26.26 22.46 -8.74
CA LYS A 98 -26.83 23.22 -9.89
C LYS A 98 -26.15 24.57 -10.13
N LEU A 99 -24.85 24.66 -9.88
CA LEU A 99 -24.01 25.85 -10.04
C LEU A 99 -22.93 25.61 -11.11
N ASN A 100 -23.21 26.01 -12.36
CA ASN A 100 -22.26 25.87 -13.47
C ASN A 100 -21.44 27.15 -13.67
N PHE A 101 -20.12 27.06 -13.41
CA PHE A 101 -19.14 28.14 -13.55
C PHE A 101 -17.91 27.63 -14.32
N LYS A 102 -17.31 28.48 -15.17
CA LYS A 102 -15.94 28.28 -15.65
C LYS A 102 -14.98 28.55 -14.48
N ILE A 103 -14.11 27.61 -14.15
CA ILE A 103 -13.21 27.71 -12.99
C ILE A 103 -11.79 28.01 -13.47
N HIS A 104 -11.26 29.17 -13.08
CA HIS A 104 -9.88 29.56 -13.34
C HIS A 104 -9.10 29.51 -12.02
N VAL A 105 -8.05 28.70 -11.95
CA VAL A 105 -7.23 28.55 -10.75
C VAL A 105 -5.88 29.21 -10.95
N LYS A 106 -5.54 30.07 -9.99
CA LYS A 106 -4.24 30.75 -9.86
C LYS A 106 -3.51 30.34 -8.58
N ASP A 107 -2.19 30.45 -8.63
CA ASP A 107 -1.30 30.33 -7.48
C ASP A 107 -1.07 31.68 -6.76
N GLU A 108 -0.19 31.67 -5.76
CA GLU A 108 0.19 32.84 -4.94
C GLU A 108 0.99 33.89 -5.72
N GLU A 109 1.49 33.58 -6.92
CA GLU A 109 2.17 34.51 -7.84
C GLU A 109 1.21 35.11 -8.88
N GLY A 110 -0.05 34.67 -8.89
CA GLY A 110 -1.08 35.10 -9.83
C GLY A 110 -1.03 34.40 -11.20
N ASN A 111 -0.13 33.44 -11.38
CA ASN A 111 0.02 32.66 -12.61
C ASN A 111 -1.18 31.70 -12.76
N THR A 112 -1.62 31.45 -14.00
CA THR A 112 -2.82 30.63 -14.26
C THR A 112 -2.45 29.16 -14.36
N VAL A 113 -2.34 28.49 -13.21
CA VAL A 113 -2.05 27.05 -13.10
C VAL A 113 -3.11 26.19 -13.79
N HIS A 114 -4.37 26.64 -13.85
CA HIS A 114 -5.41 25.94 -14.61
C HIS A 114 -6.46 26.88 -15.20
N SER A 115 -6.44 27.03 -16.53
CA SER A 115 -7.53 27.58 -17.34
C SER A 115 -8.36 26.45 -17.91
N ASP A 116 -9.63 26.38 -17.53
CA ASP A 116 -10.57 25.42 -18.10
C ASP A 116 -11.10 25.93 -19.44
N HIS A 117 -10.52 25.45 -20.54
CA HIS A 117 -11.17 25.60 -21.85
C HIS A 117 -12.45 24.76 -21.81
N ALA A 118 -13.60 25.42 -21.97
CA ALA A 118 -14.85 24.73 -22.17
C ALA A 118 -14.86 24.21 -23.61
N GLU A 119 -14.49 22.95 -23.79
CA GLU A 119 -14.86 22.18 -24.97
C GLU A 119 -16.39 22.04 -24.98
N GLU A 120 -17.00 22.73 -25.92
CA GLU A 120 -18.36 22.51 -26.41
C GLU A 120 -18.19 21.80 -27.76
N GLU A 121 -19.09 20.86 -28.10
CA GLU A 121 -18.81 19.68 -28.97
C GLU A 121 -17.99 18.57 -28.26
N GLY A 122 -18.05 17.29 -28.65
CA GLY A 122 -18.98 16.66 -29.59
C GLY A 122 -18.51 15.28 -30.10
N ALA A 123 -19.23 14.22 -29.72
CA ALA A 123 -19.20 12.86 -30.30
C ALA A 123 -17.93 11.96 -30.17
N GLU A 124 -18.23 10.66 -30.12
CA GLU A 124 -17.51 9.51 -30.72
C GLU A 124 -16.02 9.18 -30.41
N THR A 125 -15.88 8.28 -29.41
CA THR A 125 -15.09 7.02 -29.42
C THR A 125 -13.54 7.02 -29.39
N PRO A 126 -12.90 5.98 -28.79
CA PRO A 126 -11.44 5.87 -28.66
C PRO A 126 -10.81 4.74 -29.50
N ASP A 127 -9.53 4.88 -29.89
CA ASP A 127 -8.63 3.72 -29.94
C ASP A 127 -7.11 4.07 -29.94
N HIS A 128 -6.30 3.05 -29.66
CA HIS A 128 -4.85 2.90 -29.91
C HIS A 128 -3.84 4.01 -29.52
N MET A 129 -3.15 3.78 -28.40
CA MET A 129 -1.70 4.03 -28.28
C MET A 129 -1.02 2.88 -27.53
N LEU A 130 -0.17 2.12 -28.22
CA LEU A 130 0.78 1.17 -27.65
C LEU A 130 1.91 0.90 -28.66
N ASP A 131 3.13 1.32 -28.33
CA ASP A 131 4.37 0.71 -28.80
C ASP A 131 5.52 1.08 -27.83
N THR A 132 6.69 0.47 -28.01
CA THR A 132 7.97 0.69 -27.31
C THR A 132 8.02 0.27 -25.83
N PHE A 133 8.51 -0.96 -25.60
CA PHE A 133 9.61 -1.23 -24.67
C PHE A 133 10.26 -2.58 -25.03
N SER A 134 11.59 -2.59 -25.17
CA SER A 134 12.45 -3.79 -25.22
C SER A 134 13.66 -3.50 -24.32
N HIS A 135 14.16 -4.51 -23.61
CA HIS A 135 15.35 -4.33 -22.77
C HIS A 135 16.02 -5.67 -22.45
N GLU A 136 17.33 -5.66 -22.62
CA GLU A 136 18.28 -6.74 -22.37
C GLU A 136 19.47 -6.09 -21.59
N THR A 137 20.21 -6.68 -20.65
CA THR A 137 20.22 -8.01 -20.01
C THR A 137 20.95 -7.86 -18.61
N ASP A 138 21.45 -8.82 -17.82
CA ASP A 138 21.70 -10.27 -17.93
C ASP A 138 21.81 -11.02 -16.56
N GLU A 139 22.17 -12.31 -16.64
CA GLU A 139 22.98 -13.20 -15.77
C GLU A 139 24.07 -12.56 -14.82
N VAL A 140 24.74 -13.21 -13.82
CA VAL A 140 24.85 -14.60 -13.26
C VAL A 140 25.58 -14.61 -11.87
N SER A 141 25.52 -15.75 -11.14
CA SER A 141 26.60 -16.36 -10.28
C SER A 141 27.13 -15.65 -9.00
N ASP A 142 27.83 -16.29 -8.04
CA ASP A 142 27.94 -17.70 -7.54
C ASP A 142 28.76 -17.72 -6.19
N SER A 143 28.76 -18.85 -5.44
CA SER A 143 29.71 -19.43 -4.44
C SER A 143 30.71 -18.55 -3.62
N GLY A 144 31.07 -18.82 -2.35
CA GLY A 144 30.74 -19.90 -1.38
C GLY A 144 31.94 -20.26 -0.44
N SER A 145 31.71 -20.92 0.72
CA SER A 145 32.69 -21.57 1.66
C SER A 145 33.78 -20.68 2.33
N ASP A 146 34.48 -21.00 3.45
CA ASP A 146 34.36 -21.98 4.58
C ASP A 146 35.33 -21.59 5.74
N GLU A 147 35.16 -22.17 6.95
CA GLU A 147 36.14 -22.61 8.02
C GLU A 147 37.48 -21.81 8.32
N ALA A 148 38.15 -21.79 9.49
CA ALA A 148 37.94 -22.16 10.92
C ALA A 148 39.20 -21.75 11.78
N PHE A 149 39.25 -22.14 13.08
CA PHE A 149 40.44 -22.17 14.01
C PHE A 149 41.05 -20.81 14.49
N THR A 150 41.73 -20.63 15.66
CA THR A 150 41.79 -21.29 17.02
C THR A 150 42.59 -20.40 18.02
N ASP A 151 42.26 -20.49 19.31
CA ASP A 151 43.09 -20.49 20.56
C ASP A 151 44.25 -19.48 20.88
N GLU A 152 44.39 -19.23 22.20
CA GLU A 152 45.61 -18.83 22.99
C GLU A 152 46.33 -17.48 22.69
N GLU A 153 47.00 -16.76 23.62
CA GLU A 153 47.17 -16.85 25.09
C GLU A 153 47.64 -15.48 25.69
N LEU A 154 47.66 -15.35 27.04
CA LEU A 154 48.56 -14.52 27.88
C LEU A 154 48.66 -12.97 27.79
N ALA A 155 48.20 -12.33 28.89
CA ALA A 155 49.02 -11.58 29.88
C ALA A 155 49.14 -10.04 29.90
N ALA A 156 49.21 -9.54 31.16
CA ALA A 156 49.74 -8.25 31.65
C ALA A 156 48.95 -6.95 31.33
N SER A 157 48.85 -5.94 32.21
CA SER A 157 49.36 -5.78 33.60
C SER A 157 48.78 -4.54 34.32
N GLY A 158 48.66 -4.61 35.66
CA GLY A 158 48.82 -3.46 36.58
C GLY A 158 47.64 -2.47 36.69
N GLU A 159 47.54 -1.66 37.77
CA GLU A 159 48.32 -1.56 39.00
C GLU A 159 47.54 -0.72 40.05
N SER A 160 47.98 -0.68 41.32
CA SER A 160 47.53 0.22 42.43
C SER A 160 46.14 -0.03 43.08
N LEU A 161 45.91 0.28 44.37
CA LEU A 161 46.75 0.26 45.60
C LEU A 161 45.85 0.59 46.83
N GLU A 162 46.43 0.52 48.05
CA GLU A 162 45.91 0.96 49.36
C GLU A 162 44.68 0.17 49.88
N ASP A 163 44.84 -0.82 50.76
CA ASP A 163 45.28 -0.81 52.18
C ASP A 163 44.20 -0.31 53.18
N THR A 164 43.69 -1.24 54.00
CA THR A 164 43.32 -0.94 55.40
C THR A 164 43.35 -2.23 56.25
N GLU A 165 44.35 -2.33 57.11
CA GLU A 165 44.43 -3.18 58.32
C GLU A 165 43.24 -2.86 59.27
N ASP A 166 42.76 -3.70 60.21
CA ASP A 166 43.08 -5.08 60.62
C ASP A 166 41.88 -5.58 61.47
N ASP A 167 41.62 -6.89 61.57
CA ASP A 167 41.07 -7.53 62.80
C ASP A 167 41.18 -9.07 62.72
N GLU A 168 41.40 -9.74 63.86
CA GLU A 168 41.71 -11.19 63.94
C GLU A 168 40.47 -12.10 64.17
N ASP A 169 40.53 -13.31 63.61
CA ASP A 169 39.81 -14.53 64.04
C ASP A 169 38.26 -14.50 64.10
N THR A 170 37.60 -14.36 62.93
CA THR A 170 36.24 -14.90 62.70
C THR A 170 36.25 -16.14 61.80
N SER A 171 35.33 -17.07 62.06
CA SER A 171 35.37 -18.44 61.56
C SER A 171 35.05 -18.58 60.07
N ALA A 172 35.48 -19.69 59.47
CA ALA A 172 35.27 -20.04 58.06
C ALA A 172 33.79 -20.16 57.60
N GLU A 173 32.83 -19.94 58.49
CA GLU A 173 31.40 -19.84 58.15
C GLU A 173 31.04 -18.49 57.52
N ASP A 174 31.69 -17.38 57.93
CA ASP A 174 31.45 -16.05 57.32
C ASP A 174 32.04 -15.96 55.90
N ALA A 175 33.17 -16.63 55.63
CA ALA A 175 33.74 -16.75 54.28
C ALA A 175 32.79 -17.52 53.33
N ALA A 176 32.04 -18.50 53.86
CA ALA A 176 31.01 -19.21 53.10
C ALA A 176 29.75 -18.36 52.91
N ALA A 177 29.41 -17.48 53.86
CA ALA A 177 28.31 -16.52 53.73
C ALA A 177 28.61 -15.46 52.66
N ALA A 178 29.81 -14.86 52.67
CA ALA A 178 30.24 -13.88 51.66
C ALA A 178 30.25 -14.49 50.25
N ALA A 179 30.82 -15.70 50.09
CA ALA A 179 30.80 -16.41 48.81
C ALA A 179 29.38 -16.77 48.34
N ALA A 180 28.42 -16.95 49.26
CA ALA A 180 27.01 -17.15 48.93
C ALA A 180 26.30 -15.83 48.54
N GLU A 181 26.65 -14.70 49.14
CA GLU A 181 26.15 -13.38 48.71
C GLU A 181 26.72 -12.98 47.35
N ASP A 182 27.99 -13.25 47.04
CA ASP A 182 28.56 -13.02 45.70
C ASP A 182 27.89 -13.90 44.64
N ALA A 183 27.68 -15.19 44.93
CA ALA A 183 26.94 -16.09 44.02
C ALA A 183 25.48 -15.61 43.80
N ALA A 184 24.82 -15.11 44.84
CA ALA A 184 23.48 -14.53 44.72
C ALA A 184 23.48 -13.20 43.94
N GLN A 185 24.52 -12.37 44.09
CA GLN A 185 24.70 -11.17 43.27
C GLN A 185 24.94 -11.53 41.80
N GLU A 186 25.69 -12.59 41.52
CA GLU A 186 25.92 -13.09 40.15
C GLU A 186 24.62 -13.61 39.52
N GLU A 187 23.80 -14.38 40.27
CA GLU A 187 22.47 -14.83 39.82
C GLU A 187 21.55 -13.63 39.53
N ILE A 188 21.51 -12.64 40.43
CA ILE A 188 20.77 -11.38 40.25
C ILE A 188 21.28 -10.58 39.03
N LEU A 189 22.58 -10.63 38.71
CA LEU A 189 23.14 -10.01 37.52
C LEU A 189 22.76 -10.76 36.23
N ARG A 190 22.79 -12.10 36.24
CA ARG A 190 22.33 -12.96 35.13
C ARG A 190 20.85 -12.76 34.82
N ASP A 191 20.00 -12.66 35.84
CA ASP A 191 18.57 -12.37 35.69
C ASP A 191 18.32 -10.95 35.11
N LYS A 192 19.07 -9.94 35.58
CA LYS A 192 19.05 -8.60 34.99
C LYS A 192 19.51 -8.60 33.53
N LEU A 193 20.58 -9.32 33.21
CA LEU A 193 21.10 -9.43 31.84
C LEU A 193 20.08 -10.11 30.91
N THR A 194 19.46 -11.20 31.37
CA THR A 194 18.41 -11.93 30.65
C THR A 194 17.16 -11.09 30.46
N SER A 195 16.76 -10.30 31.47
CA SER A 195 15.67 -9.32 31.37
C SER A 195 15.98 -8.20 30.37
N ILE A 196 17.21 -7.68 30.36
CA ILE A 196 17.68 -6.67 29.40
C ILE A 196 17.72 -7.24 27.98
N LEU A 197 18.20 -8.47 27.79
CA LEU A 197 18.22 -9.18 26.51
C LEU A 197 16.79 -9.41 25.98
N ALA A 198 15.88 -9.95 26.79
CA ALA A 198 14.48 -10.13 26.40
C ALA A 198 13.80 -8.79 26.05
N ALA A 199 14.08 -7.72 26.80
CA ALA A 199 13.62 -6.37 26.49
C ALA A 199 14.29 -5.76 25.25
N LEU A 200 15.48 -6.23 24.86
CA LEU A 200 16.13 -5.89 23.59
C LEU A 200 15.44 -6.63 22.44
N THR A 201 15.26 -7.95 22.53
CA THR A 201 14.59 -8.77 21.51
C THR A 201 13.20 -8.22 21.22
N HIS A 202 12.41 -7.94 22.25
CA HIS A 202 11.06 -7.39 22.09
C HIS A 202 11.05 -5.94 21.55
N LYS A 203 12.14 -5.17 21.74
CA LYS A 203 12.34 -3.88 21.05
C LYS A 203 12.76 -4.06 19.58
N VAL A 204 13.58 -5.06 19.27
CA VAL A 204 14.03 -5.39 17.91
C VAL A 204 12.86 -5.87 17.05
N GLU A 205 12.04 -6.81 17.54
CA GLU A 205 10.77 -7.21 16.87
C GLU A 205 9.85 -6.01 16.60
N LYS A 206 9.79 -5.06 17.54
CA LYS A 206 8.98 -3.85 17.42
C LYS A 206 9.62 -2.77 16.53
N ALA A 207 10.92 -2.85 16.27
CA ALA A 207 11.67 -1.99 15.36
C ALA A 207 11.73 -2.55 13.93
N LEU A 208 11.59 -3.88 13.76
CA LEU A 208 11.51 -4.64 12.50
C LEU A 208 10.22 -4.37 11.69
N GLY A 209 9.76 -3.12 11.64
CA GLY A 209 8.81 -2.68 10.62
C GLY A 209 9.46 -2.77 9.23
N LYS A 210 8.73 -3.29 8.24
CA LYS A 210 9.23 -3.48 6.87
C LYS A 210 9.60 -2.15 6.19
N ASP A 211 10.87 -1.73 6.29
CA ASP A 211 11.41 -0.57 5.57
C ASP A 211 12.91 -0.76 5.29
N GLU A 212 13.35 -0.62 4.03
CA GLU A 212 14.72 -0.97 3.59
C GLU A 212 15.79 -0.04 4.19
N GLU A 213 15.43 1.20 4.56
CA GLU A 213 16.35 2.16 5.17
C GLU A 213 16.68 1.81 6.64
N TYR A 214 15.91 0.90 7.25
CA TYR A 214 16.20 0.38 8.58
C TYR A 214 17.39 -0.59 8.56
N ASP A 215 17.60 -1.36 7.48
CA ASP A 215 18.56 -2.48 7.43
C ASP A 215 20.01 -2.02 7.65
N GLY A 216 20.40 -0.87 7.11
CA GLY A 216 21.72 -0.28 7.33
C GLY A 216 21.98 0.10 8.79
N LYS A 217 20.97 0.65 9.48
CA LYS A 217 21.06 0.95 10.93
C LYS A 217 20.97 -0.29 11.78
N LEU A 218 20.17 -1.28 11.36
CA LEU A 218 20.05 -2.56 12.06
C LEU A 218 21.37 -3.31 12.03
N ARG A 219 22.06 -3.40 10.87
CA ARG A 219 23.42 -3.95 10.77
C ARG A 219 24.41 -3.18 11.65
N GLN A 220 24.34 -1.85 11.69
CA GLN A 220 25.22 -1.03 12.52
C GLN A 220 24.97 -1.24 14.03
N GLN A 221 23.71 -1.46 14.43
CA GLN A 221 23.35 -1.82 15.81
C GLN A 221 23.70 -3.27 16.15
N LEU A 222 23.54 -4.21 15.21
CA LEU A 222 23.86 -5.63 15.39
C LEU A 222 25.38 -5.81 15.52
N ALA A 223 26.18 -5.13 14.70
CA ALA A 223 27.64 -5.04 14.87
C ALA A 223 28.06 -4.35 16.18
N ALA A 224 27.31 -3.35 16.64
CA ALA A 224 27.58 -2.73 17.95
C ALA A 224 27.22 -3.65 19.13
N VAL A 225 26.16 -4.46 19.02
CA VAL A 225 25.82 -5.51 20.00
C VAL A 225 26.87 -6.62 19.95
N GLU A 226 27.29 -7.08 18.77
CA GLU A 226 28.34 -8.07 18.60
C GLU A 226 29.68 -7.60 19.19
N ALA A 227 30.08 -6.34 18.95
CA ALA A 227 31.22 -5.73 19.61
C ALA A 227 31.06 -5.63 21.14
N SER A 228 29.84 -5.37 21.63
CA SER A 228 29.55 -5.36 23.07
C SER A 228 29.59 -6.77 23.69
N VAL A 229 29.21 -7.80 22.93
CA VAL A 229 29.26 -9.22 23.33
C VAL A 229 30.70 -9.71 23.34
N ASN A 230 31.50 -9.34 22.35
CA ASN A 230 32.95 -9.61 22.32
C ASN A 230 33.72 -8.92 23.47
N ALA A 231 33.09 -7.98 24.18
CA ALA A 231 33.64 -7.26 25.34
C ALA A 231 33.04 -7.72 26.68
N LEU A 232 32.39 -8.90 26.73
CA LEU A 232 31.99 -9.57 27.98
C LEU A 232 33.03 -10.62 28.37
N ASP A 233 33.53 -10.58 29.60
CA ASP A 233 34.61 -11.48 30.06
C ASP A 233 34.18 -12.94 30.34
N ASP A 234 32.88 -13.27 30.29
CA ASP A 234 32.38 -14.65 30.44
C ASP A 234 32.20 -15.34 29.06
N PRO A 235 32.97 -16.41 28.75
CA PRO A 235 32.82 -17.18 27.51
C PRO A 235 31.45 -17.87 27.35
N GLY A 236 30.77 -18.22 28.46
CA GLY A 236 29.45 -18.84 28.43
C GLY A 236 28.39 -17.89 27.88
N THR A 237 28.33 -16.69 28.45
CA THR A 237 27.45 -15.60 28.02
C THR A 237 27.79 -15.13 26.61
N GLN A 238 29.08 -15.00 26.25
CA GLN A 238 29.47 -14.71 24.87
C GLN A 238 28.88 -15.72 23.87
N SER A 239 29.02 -17.02 24.16
CA SER A 239 28.55 -18.10 23.29
C SER A 239 27.04 -18.10 23.15
N GLY A 240 26.31 -17.88 24.25
CA GLY A 240 24.85 -17.77 24.26
C GLY A 240 24.33 -16.62 23.39
N VAL A 241 24.91 -15.42 23.51
CA VAL A 241 24.46 -14.28 22.71
C VAL A 241 24.93 -14.38 21.26
N LYS A 242 26.11 -14.95 20.96
CA LYS A 242 26.51 -15.28 19.58
C LYS A 242 25.57 -16.27 18.92
N ALA A 243 25.11 -17.31 19.64
CA ALA A 243 24.11 -18.25 19.12
C ALA A 243 22.76 -17.56 18.84
N MET A 244 22.32 -16.61 19.68
CA MET A 244 21.12 -15.81 19.41
C MET A 244 21.30 -14.82 18.25
N LEU A 245 22.47 -14.20 18.10
CA LEU A 245 22.80 -13.34 16.95
C LEU A 245 22.82 -14.16 15.64
N ALA A 246 23.37 -15.38 15.67
CA ALA A 246 23.33 -16.30 14.53
C ALA A 246 21.91 -16.73 14.17
N LEU A 247 21.05 -17.02 15.16
CA LEU A 247 19.62 -17.29 14.94
C LEU A 247 18.85 -16.08 14.38
N LEU A 248 19.20 -14.86 14.81
CA LEU A 248 18.63 -13.62 14.27
C LEU A 248 19.14 -13.33 12.85
N ALA A 249 20.38 -13.69 12.52
CA ALA A 249 20.94 -13.62 11.16
C ALA A 249 20.38 -14.73 10.24
N GLN A 250 19.91 -15.85 10.81
CA GLN A 250 19.15 -16.90 10.13
C GLN A 250 17.64 -16.58 10.02
N ALA A 251 17.17 -15.42 10.48
CA ALA A 251 15.83 -14.96 10.16
C ALA A 251 15.69 -14.92 8.62
N PRO A 252 14.61 -15.50 8.04
CA PRO A 252 14.52 -15.68 6.60
C PRO A 252 14.63 -14.34 5.89
N THR A 253 15.66 -14.19 5.06
CA THR A 253 15.81 -13.04 4.18
C THR A 253 14.53 -12.88 3.36
N PRO A 254 13.98 -11.66 3.24
CA PRO A 254 12.71 -11.46 2.54
C PRO A 254 12.86 -11.95 1.11
N GLU A 255 12.07 -12.96 0.72
CA GLU A 255 12.22 -13.63 -0.57
C GLU A 255 12.17 -12.60 -1.70
N LYS A 256 13.30 -12.48 -2.39
CA LYS A 256 13.51 -11.46 -3.43
C LYS A 256 12.76 -11.91 -4.69
N VAL A 257 11.46 -11.60 -4.73
CA VAL A 257 10.50 -11.97 -5.79
C VAL A 257 11.16 -12.03 -7.16
N ASP A 258 11.25 -13.24 -7.72
CA ASP A 258 11.75 -13.43 -9.08
C ASP A 258 10.72 -12.88 -10.07
N GLN A 259 11.07 -11.73 -10.66
CA GLN A 259 10.24 -11.06 -11.65
C GLN A 259 10.06 -11.93 -12.90
N LYS A 260 11.01 -12.82 -13.22
CA LYS A 260 10.93 -13.78 -14.34
C LYS A 260 9.83 -14.81 -14.11
N GLU A 261 9.71 -15.33 -12.88
CA GLU A 261 8.61 -16.23 -12.51
C GLU A 261 7.25 -15.52 -12.48
N VAL A 262 7.19 -14.28 -11.96
CA VAL A 262 5.96 -13.48 -11.99
C VAL A 262 5.53 -13.19 -13.45
N PHE A 263 6.45 -12.83 -14.35
CA PHE A 263 6.13 -12.64 -15.76
C PHE A 263 5.68 -13.94 -16.45
N ALA A 264 6.26 -15.10 -16.07
CA ALA A 264 5.78 -16.40 -16.55
C ALA A 264 4.35 -16.70 -16.07
N ALA A 265 4.04 -16.45 -14.79
CA ALA A 265 2.70 -16.60 -14.21
C ALA A 265 1.66 -15.69 -14.90
N ILE A 266 2.03 -14.43 -15.17
CA ILE A 266 1.19 -13.48 -15.91
C ILE A 266 0.93 -13.94 -17.34
N LYS A 267 1.93 -14.52 -18.01
CA LYS A 267 1.79 -15.05 -19.37
C LYS A 267 0.89 -16.29 -19.40
N GLU A 268 1.03 -17.19 -18.44
CA GLU A 268 0.15 -18.37 -18.30
C GLU A 268 -1.29 -17.94 -18.01
N PHE A 269 -1.50 -16.96 -17.13
CA PHE A 269 -2.82 -16.36 -16.89
C PHE A 269 -3.46 -15.77 -18.16
N GLN A 270 -2.68 -15.13 -19.03
CA GLN A 270 -3.18 -14.64 -20.33
C GLN A 270 -3.56 -15.80 -21.28
N VAL A 271 -2.80 -16.90 -21.30
CA VAL A 271 -3.12 -18.11 -22.07
C VAL A 271 -4.42 -18.75 -21.55
N GLN A 272 -4.55 -18.95 -20.24
CA GLN A 272 -5.76 -19.51 -19.64
C GLN A 272 -7.00 -18.62 -19.91
N ARG A 273 -6.86 -17.30 -19.80
CA ARG A 273 -7.92 -16.34 -20.18
C ARG A 273 -8.34 -16.51 -21.64
N ALA A 274 -7.40 -16.60 -22.58
CA ALA A 274 -7.70 -16.76 -24.01
C ALA A 274 -8.38 -18.11 -24.33
N ASN A 275 -8.02 -19.18 -23.63
CA ASN A 275 -8.69 -20.48 -23.72
C ASN A 275 -10.16 -20.36 -23.30
N VAL A 276 -10.43 -19.74 -22.14
CA VAL A 276 -11.81 -19.54 -21.64
C VAL A 276 -12.63 -18.61 -22.54
N GLU A 277 -12.03 -17.56 -23.11
CA GLU A 277 -12.68 -16.71 -24.12
C GLU A 277 -13.08 -17.52 -25.38
N THR A 278 -12.27 -18.50 -25.77
CA THR A 278 -12.53 -19.41 -26.91
C THR A 278 -13.62 -20.43 -26.60
N GLU A 279 -13.66 -20.99 -25.39
CA GLU A 279 -14.74 -21.88 -24.92
C GLU A 279 -16.09 -21.15 -24.85
N ILE A 280 -16.12 -19.94 -24.27
CA ILE A 280 -17.32 -19.09 -24.22
C ILE A 280 -17.77 -18.70 -25.64
N GLY A 281 -16.84 -18.32 -26.53
CA GLY A 281 -17.13 -18.04 -27.93
C GLY A 281 -17.77 -19.24 -28.65
N SER A 282 -17.29 -20.46 -28.36
CA SER A 282 -17.84 -21.71 -28.89
C SER A 282 -19.25 -22.01 -28.38
N LEU A 283 -19.52 -21.71 -27.10
CA LEU A 283 -20.87 -21.82 -26.52
C LEU A 283 -21.85 -20.80 -27.13
N LEU A 284 -21.42 -19.54 -27.28
CA LEU A 284 -22.23 -18.49 -27.93
C LEU A 284 -22.51 -18.83 -29.41
N ALA A 285 -21.55 -19.42 -30.13
CA ALA A 285 -21.76 -19.91 -31.48
C ALA A 285 -22.81 -21.03 -31.54
N LYS A 286 -22.78 -22.02 -30.63
CA LYS A 286 -23.84 -23.04 -30.54
C LYS A 286 -25.20 -22.45 -30.18
N LEU A 287 -25.28 -21.49 -29.24
CA LEU A 287 -26.52 -20.81 -28.87
C LEU A 287 -27.14 -20.07 -30.06
N LYS A 288 -26.32 -19.39 -30.89
CA LYS A 288 -26.75 -18.71 -32.12
C LYS A 288 -27.24 -19.68 -33.20
N ALA A 289 -26.59 -20.84 -33.31
CA ALA A 289 -26.95 -21.88 -34.29
C ALA A 289 -28.15 -22.75 -33.86
N HIS A 290 -28.64 -22.61 -32.63
CA HIS A 290 -29.73 -23.41 -32.09
C HIS A 290 -31.10 -23.01 -32.70
N SER A 291 -31.99 -23.99 -32.87
CA SER A 291 -33.29 -23.80 -33.54
C SER A 291 -34.35 -23.10 -32.70
N ASP A 292 -34.29 -23.21 -31.36
CA ASP A 292 -35.16 -22.47 -30.43
C ASP A 292 -34.81 -20.96 -30.43
N PRO A 293 -35.74 -20.05 -30.80
CA PRO A 293 -35.54 -18.60 -30.73
C PRO A 293 -35.15 -18.08 -29.33
N ARG A 294 -35.47 -18.80 -28.26
CA ARG A 294 -35.05 -18.45 -26.89
C ARG A 294 -33.54 -18.55 -26.70
N MET A 295 -32.89 -19.55 -27.30
CA MET A 295 -31.42 -19.69 -27.24
C MET A 295 -30.71 -18.58 -28.03
N GLN A 296 -31.27 -18.21 -29.19
CA GLN A 296 -30.81 -17.07 -29.98
C GLN A 296 -31.00 -15.75 -29.22
N LEU A 297 -32.13 -15.58 -28.51
CA LEU A 297 -32.39 -14.43 -27.66
C LEU A 297 -31.43 -14.36 -26.46
N ILE A 298 -31.06 -15.51 -25.87
CA ILE A 298 -30.04 -15.60 -24.81
C ILE A 298 -28.66 -15.20 -25.36
N GLN A 299 -28.31 -15.61 -26.59
CA GLN A 299 -27.07 -15.14 -27.24
C GLN A 299 -27.09 -13.63 -27.49
N ALA A 300 -28.22 -13.08 -27.93
CA ALA A 300 -28.35 -11.66 -28.30
C ALA A 300 -28.55 -10.70 -27.11
N LYS A 301 -28.99 -11.20 -25.95
CA LYS A 301 -29.21 -10.41 -24.71
C LYS A 301 -28.35 -10.85 -23.52
N GLY A 302 -27.47 -11.83 -23.71
CA GLY A 302 -26.49 -12.26 -22.73
C GLY A 302 -25.37 -11.22 -22.54
N PRO A 303 -24.33 -11.56 -21.74
CA PRO A 303 -23.15 -10.71 -21.59
C PRO A 303 -22.51 -10.46 -22.97
N SER A 304 -22.36 -9.18 -23.33
CA SER A 304 -21.90 -8.77 -24.67
C SER A 304 -20.40 -8.97 -24.89
N GLN A 305 -19.67 -9.32 -23.83
CA GLN A 305 -18.24 -9.62 -23.82
C GLN A 305 -18.02 -10.84 -22.93
N ALA A 306 -17.08 -11.73 -23.29
CA ALA A 306 -16.88 -12.98 -22.56
C ALA A 306 -16.41 -12.74 -21.12
N LEU A 307 -15.23 -12.13 -20.94
CA LEU A 307 -14.58 -11.96 -19.63
C LEU A 307 -14.24 -10.51 -19.26
N THR A 308 -13.90 -9.66 -20.22
CA THR A 308 -13.48 -8.26 -20.00
C THR A 308 -14.60 -7.25 -20.25
N GLY A 309 -14.57 -6.10 -19.56
CA GLY A 309 -15.57 -5.04 -19.64
C GLY A 309 -16.72 -5.16 -18.62
N ALA A 310 -17.38 -4.04 -18.34
CA ALA A 310 -18.43 -3.95 -17.32
C ALA A 310 -19.72 -4.76 -17.63
N ALA A 311 -19.92 -5.15 -18.89
CA ALA A 311 -21.04 -5.99 -19.34
C ALA A 311 -20.67 -7.48 -19.51
N SER A 312 -19.49 -7.89 -19.01
CA SER A 312 -19.02 -9.28 -19.09
C SER A 312 -19.57 -10.17 -17.97
N VAL A 313 -19.35 -11.47 -18.12
CA VAL A 313 -19.59 -12.48 -17.07
C VAL A 313 -18.87 -12.14 -15.75
N LEU A 314 -17.71 -11.47 -15.83
CA LEU A 314 -16.88 -11.11 -14.67
C LEU A 314 -17.07 -9.64 -14.24
N GLN A 315 -18.00 -8.89 -14.86
CA GLN A 315 -18.41 -7.54 -14.46
C GLN A 315 -17.24 -6.53 -14.30
N GLY A 316 -16.19 -6.66 -15.12
CA GLY A 316 -14.98 -5.84 -15.04
C GLY A 316 -14.04 -6.12 -13.86
N ASN A 317 -14.33 -7.12 -12.99
CA ASN A 317 -13.41 -7.53 -11.93
C ASN A 317 -12.08 -8.07 -12.50
N LEU A 318 -12.12 -8.69 -13.69
CA LEU A 318 -10.93 -9.11 -14.43
C LEU A 318 -10.08 -7.92 -14.88
N ASP A 319 -10.70 -6.83 -15.32
CA ASP A 319 -9.99 -5.62 -15.74
C ASP A 319 -9.30 -4.95 -14.55
N ALA A 320 -9.90 -5.01 -13.34
CA ALA A 320 -9.29 -4.54 -12.10
C ALA A 320 -8.08 -5.38 -11.65
N VAL A 321 -8.04 -6.68 -11.99
CA VAL A 321 -6.85 -7.53 -11.79
C VAL A 321 -5.78 -7.24 -12.84
N LEU A 322 -6.15 -7.11 -14.12
CA LEU A 322 -5.22 -6.74 -15.20
C LEU A 322 -4.59 -5.36 -14.99
N ALA A 323 -5.36 -4.39 -14.48
CA ALA A 323 -4.84 -3.09 -14.06
C ALA A 323 -3.87 -3.22 -12.87
N GLY A 324 -4.23 -4.00 -11.83
CA GLY A 324 -3.35 -4.25 -10.69
C GLY A 324 -2.03 -4.94 -11.07
N LEU A 325 -2.04 -5.82 -12.07
CA LEU A 325 -0.84 -6.45 -12.63
C LEU A 325 0.04 -5.45 -13.38
N LYS A 326 -0.55 -4.59 -14.21
CA LYS A 326 0.17 -3.51 -14.89
C LYS A 326 0.79 -2.52 -13.89
N ASP A 327 0.01 -2.11 -12.89
CA ASP A 327 0.47 -1.25 -11.81
C ASP A 327 1.62 -1.90 -11.02
N TRP A 328 1.58 -3.21 -10.76
CA TRP A 328 2.65 -3.93 -10.04
C TRP A 328 3.94 -4.01 -10.88
N GLY A 329 3.82 -4.30 -12.17
CA GLY A 329 4.96 -4.34 -13.10
C GLY A 329 5.64 -2.98 -13.24
N ALA A 330 4.87 -1.89 -13.22
CA ALA A 330 5.35 -0.52 -13.35
C ALA A 330 5.73 0.17 -12.02
N ALA A 331 5.54 -0.48 -10.87
CA ALA A 331 5.81 0.12 -9.55
C ALA A 331 7.29 0.06 -9.15
N ASP A 332 7.78 1.14 -8.53
CA ASP A 332 9.07 1.14 -7.82
C ASP A 332 9.13 -0.01 -6.79
N PRO A 333 10.31 -0.58 -6.48
CA PRO A 333 10.45 -1.62 -5.45
C PRO A 333 9.76 -1.27 -4.12
N LYS A 334 9.95 -0.03 -3.64
CA LYS A 334 9.33 0.52 -2.42
C LYS A 334 7.80 0.63 -2.48
N GLN A 335 7.21 0.60 -3.67
CA GLN A 335 5.76 0.60 -3.90
C GLN A 335 5.19 -0.80 -4.19
N LYS A 336 6.01 -1.77 -4.66
CA LYS A 336 5.53 -3.10 -5.08
C LYS A 336 4.74 -3.83 -4.00
N VAL A 337 5.15 -3.78 -2.72
CA VAL A 337 4.40 -4.38 -1.59
C VAL A 337 2.99 -3.76 -1.45
N ALA A 338 2.89 -2.44 -1.56
CA ALA A 338 1.62 -1.71 -1.45
C ALA A 338 0.70 -1.91 -2.68
N VAL A 339 1.27 -2.22 -3.85
CA VAL A 339 0.51 -2.56 -5.06
C VAL A 339 0.11 -4.03 -5.08
N ALA A 340 0.99 -4.95 -4.69
CA ALA A 340 0.67 -6.38 -4.51
C ALA A 340 -0.54 -6.56 -3.58
N LYS A 341 -0.56 -5.85 -2.44
CA LYS A 341 -1.71 -5.87 -1.52
C LYS A 341 -3.02 -5.35 -2.12
N LYS A 342 -2.99 -4.45 -3.11
CA LYS A 342 -4.18 -4.05 -3.88
C LYS A 342 -4.58 -5.13 -4.89
N LEU A 343 -3.60 -5.70 -5.59
CA LEU A 343 -3.80 -6.76 -6.56
C LEU A 343 -4.42 -8.01 -5.93
N SER A 344 -3.93 -8.48 -4.78
CA SER A 344 -4.56 -9.57 -4.02
C SER A 344 -5.98 -9.25 -3.56
N ALA A 345 -6.29 -7.97 -3.26
CA ALA A 345 -7.66 -7.55 -2.96
C ALA A 345 -8.57 -7.59 -4.22
N SER A 346 -8.06 -7.22 -5.40
CA SER A 346 -8.76 -7.40 -6.68
C SER A 346 -8.96 -8.89 -7.01
N ILE A 347 -7.95 -9.74 -6.80
CA ILE A 347 -8.02 -11.19 -7.02
C ILE A 347 -9.03 -11.85 -6.07
N THR A 348 -8.98 -11.51 -4.78
CA THR A 348 -10.00 -11.93 -3.78
C THR A 348 -11.41 -11.51 -4.20
N THR A 349 -11.57 -10.31 -4.76
CA THR A 349 -12.88 -9.81 -5.24
C THR A 349 -13.35 -10.59 -6.47
N LEU A 350 -12.48 -10.85 -7.44
CA LEU A 350 -12.76 -11.65 -8.63
C LEU A 350 -13.10 -13.10 -8.27
N ASN A 351 -12.31 -13.76 -7.41
CA ASN A 351 -12.57 -15.13 -6.96
C ASN A 351 -13.90 -15.21 -6.19
N LYS A 352 -14.23 -14.21 -5.36
CA LYS A 352 -15.53 -14.12 -4.70
C LYS A 352 -16.69 -13.94 -5.68
N HIS A 353 -16.50 -13.17 -6.74
CA HIS A 353 -17.48 -13.04 -7.83
C HIS A 353 -17.68 -14.39 -8.54
N MET A 354 -16.58 -15.04 -8.97
CA MET A 354 -16.61 -16.34 -9.64
C MET A 354 -17.27 -17.45 -8.80
N ALA A 355 -17.06 -17.43 -7.48
CA ALA A 355 -17.67 -18.38 -6.55
C ALA A 355 -19.17 -18.12 -6.27
N SER A 356 -19.69 -16.92 -6.54
CA SER A 356 -21.08 -16.54 -6.19
C SER A 356 -22.00 -16.19 -7.37
N ASP A 357 -21.47 -15.92 -8.56
CA ASP A 357 -22.29 -15.64 -9.74
C ASP A 357 -22.87 -16.92 -10.37
N LYS A 358 -24.20 -17.01 -10.34
CA LYS A 358 -24.98 -18.14 -10.86
C LYS A 358 -24.92 -18.26 -12.38
N LEU A 359 -24.62 -17.19 -13.11
CA LEU A 359 -24.45 -17.25 -14.56
C LEU A 359 -23.22 -18.09 -14.92
N ILE A 360 -22.14 -18.01 -14.13
CA ILE A 360 -20.93 -18.81 -14.34
C ILE A 360 -21.25 -20.30 -14.14
N ASP A 361 -21.96 -20.66 -13.07
CA ASP A 361 -22.42 -22.05 -12.88
C ASP A 361 -23.30 -22.56 -14.03
N LEU A 362 -24.14 -21.70 -14.63
CA LEU A 362 -24.98 -22.06 -15.78
C LEU A 362 -24.21 -22.15 -17.11
N LEU A 363 -23.12 -21.39 -17.26
CA LEU A 363 -22.21 -21.49 -18.41
C LEU A 363 -21.36 -22.76 -18.33
N GLU A 364 -20.80 -23.07 -17.16
CA GLU A 364 -19.99 -24.28 -16.94
C GLU A 364 -20.85 -25.56 -17.00
N LYS A 365 -22.10 -25.50 -16.53
CA LYS A 365 -23.06 -26.64 -16.54
C LYS A 365 -24.11 -26.50 -17.64
N ASN A 366 -23.72 -25.98 -18.80
CA ASN A 366 -24.66 -25.74 -19.91
C ASN A 366 -25.20 -27.07 -20.51
N PRO A 367 -26.47 -27.12 -20.95
CA PRO A 367 -27.08 -28.33 -21.52
C PRO A 367 -26.71 -28.58 -22.99
N LEU A 368 -25.82 -27.78 -23.60
CA LEU A 368 -25.51 -27.82 -25.04
C LEU A 368 -24.28 -28.67 -25.39
N GLY A 369 -23.76 -29.44 -24.41
CA GLY A 369 -22.59 -30.28 -24.60
C GLY A 369 -21.37 -29.47 -25.08
N VAL A 370 -21.16 -28.29 -24.50
CA VAL A 370 -19.92 -27.52 -24.63
C VAL A 370 -19.23 -27.57 -23.29
N THR A 371 -17.99 -28.05 -23.22
CA THR A 371 -17.18 -27.83 -22.01
C THR A 371 -16.81 -26.35 -21.97
N VAL A 372 -17.14 -25.69 -20.87
CA VAL A 372 -16.68 -24.33 -20.56
C VAL A 372 -16.18 -24.36 -19.12
N SER A 373 -14.93 -23.95 -18.89
CA SER A 373 -14.24 -24.06 -17.60
C SER A 373 -13.74 -22.69 -17.18
N ILE A 374 -14.56 -21.89 -16.50
CA ILE A 374 -14.24 -20.49 -16.17
C ILE A 374 -13.47 -20.42 -14.86
N LYS A 375 -14.02 -21.00 -13.79
CA LYS A 375 -13.52 -20.81 -12.41
C LYS A 375 -12.12 -21.41 -12.26
N LYS A 376 -11.98 -22.71 -12.49
CA LYS A 376 -10.77 -23.49 -12.17
C LYS A 376 -9.47 -22.97 -12.83
N PRO A 377 -9.38 -22.71 -14.15
CA PRO A 377 -8.12 -22.27 -14.75
C PRO A 377 -7.76 -20.83 -14.37
N ILE A 378 -8.76 -19.95 -14.21
CA ILE A 378 -8.56 -18.57 -13.77
C ILE A 378 -8.10 -18.56 -12.30
N GLU A 379 -8.79 -19.26 -11.39
CA GLU A 379 -8.40 -19.39 -9.98
C GLU A 379 -7.00 -19.97 -9.80
N ALA A 380 -6.63 -21.00 -10.58
CA ALA A 380 -5.30 -21.60 -10.52
C ALA A 380 -4.18 -20.63 -10.93
N ALA A 381 -4.34 -19.93 -12.06
CA ALA A 381 -3.33 -18.98 -12.55
C ALA A 381 -3.25 -17.72 -11.66
N LEU A 382 -4.39 -17.25 -11.12
CA LEU A 382 -4.39 -16.15 -10.15
C LEU A 382 -3.73 -16.52 -8.83
N LYS A 383 -3.86 -17.78 -8.39
CA LYS A 383 -3.17 -18.26 -7.19
C LYS A 383 -1.65 -18.34 -7.39
N ASP A 384 -1.18 -18.83 -8.54
CA ASP A 384 0.26 -18.84 -8.88
C ASP A 384 0.84 -17.41 -8.89
N ILE A 385 0.08 -16.45 -9.44
CA ILE A 385 0.39 -15.01 -9.33
C ILE A 385 0.43 -14.55 -7.87
N GLU A 386 -0.60 -14.80 -7.06
CA GLU A 386 -0.64 -14.36 -5.65
C GLU A 386 0.52 -14.93 -4.81
N GLN A 387 0.92 -16.17 -5.06
CA GLN A 387 2.07 -16.78 -4.41
C GLN A 387 3.37 -16.07 -4.79
N LYS A 388 3.60 -15.79 -6.08
CA LYS A 388 4.83 -15.17 -6.58
C LYS A 388 4.95 -13.65 -6.35
N ILE A 389 3.86 -12.94 -6.05
CA ILE A 389 3.89 -11.49 -5.70
C ILE A 389 3.88 -11.21 -4.18
N SER A 390 3.79 -12.23 -3.33
CA SER A 390 3.71 -12.06 -1.88
C SER A 390 5.07 -11.71 -1.27
N ILE A 391 5.11 -10.70 -0.38
CA ILE A 391 6.32 -10.10 0.22
C ILE A 391 6.12 -9.82 1.70
#